data_AF-A0A9D4T5H9-F1
#
_entry.id   AF-A0A9D4T5H9-F1
#
_cell.length_a   1.000
_cell.length_b   1.000
_cell.length_c   1.000
_cell.angle_alpha   90.00
_cell.angle_beta   90.00
_cell.angle_gamma   90.00
#
_symmetry.space_group_name_H-M   'P 1'
#
loop_
_entity.id
_entity.type
_entity.pdbx_description
1 polymer ?
#
loop_
_entity_poly.entity_id
_entity_poly.type
_entity_poly.pdbx_seq_one_letter_code
_entity_poly.pdbx_strand_id
1 'polypeptide(L)'
;MDDSQSSDLSQSQLSQTSAVSDTQLLDSSGLNEDQLSSGDRRFDAVIPESAIYIGGAFVAIVVVAGILASIAALRSTTSPAPPVVLPSGVHESSGSLSHDHHDHDHPSNLGVDDAVETKTEGRRQTKPQQPTKKPTPKTTPPPLVTAEEETAQSVDSEEGEAATTTVEVTTTTTRRRTTKKSSVVKTKRRRNQEKKQKPTPPPTTVTETTTPEPTVGLKRLPEMSHPLLCTVSSLAVEELRYPHQYCTHVIYTHAEFDFAKKSFVAPMASLSFTSFLNSKSKWANNTDGPRYLVSLSPAFVAQHAPEMSTGQKATRDMVAWLESTDLAGIALVEHVLTPDNVDLYVKFSSAFREVQQGSLEFVLGFSSPYLKELQPTLKVLYSQVDYIIMETHVKQFPDNCIALFPTAFNASRNPKVLQLKNNLFPRSALQYIEALPAPGPGKHAKTCISVLMGVLMYIVPKGLIHAPSQDCIDFSWCTYSDVCQSKSKFKYYEWAEAVTQSDQSRMYMFDDETTIVNKVRKAKHASPNTCVSLYRTDLDDFSGTCNNGSPFLRVAAVRRAVLS
;
A
#
# COMPACT_ATOMS: atom_id res chain seq x y z
N MET A 1 54.35 -38.14 -49.56
CA MET A 1 55.51 -38.80 -48.93
C MET A 1 55.62 -38.20 -47.56
N ASP A 2 55.25 -39.00 -46.55
CA ASP A 2 55.77 -39.13 -45.17
C ASP A 2 56.00 -37.84 -44.35
N ASP A 3 55.75 -37.73 -43.05
CA ASP A 3 55.15 -38.60 -42.03
C ASP A 3 54.87 -37.72 -40.80
N SER A 4 53.80 -38.04 -40.07
CA SER A 4 53.68 -38.17 -38.60
C SER A 4 54.39 -37.21 -37.62
N GLN A 5 53.58 -36.55 -36.75
CA GLN A 5 53.76 -36.34 -35.28
C GLN A 5 52.48 -35.63 -34.74
N SER A 6 51.58 -36.23 -33.96
CA SER A 6 51.63 -36.75 -32.58
C SER A 6 51.80 -35.66 -31.49
N SER A 7 50.71 -35.27 -30.82
CA SER A 7 50.62 -35.18 -29.34
C SER A 7 49.22 -34.79 -28.83
N ASP A 8 48.63 -35.74 -28.10
CA ASP A 8 47.87 -35.68 -26.85
C ASP A 8 46.84 -34.56 -26.56
N LEU A 9 45.57 -35.00 -26.46
CA LEU A 9 44.47 -34.33 -25.77
C LEU A 9 43.89 -35.30 -24.72
N SER A 10 43.97 -34.89 -23.46
CA SER A 10 43.47 -35.60 -22.29
C SER A 10 41.95 -35.48 -22.14
N GLN A 11 41.31 -36.62 -21.94
CA GLN A 11 39.87 -36.78 -21.69
C GLN A 11 39.50 -36.44 -20.24
N SER A 12 38.47 -35.63 -20.04
CA SER A 12 37.80 -35.43 -18.76
C SER A 12 36.66 -36.43 -18.58
N GLN A 13 36.69 -37.18 -17.48
CA GLN A 13 35.71 -38.18 -17.09
C GLN A 13 34.37 -37.56 -16.63
N LEU A 14 33.26 -38.12 -17.11
CA LEU A 14 31.94 -38.02 -16.49
C LEU A 14 31.85 -39.00 -15.32
N SER A 15 31.48 -38.51 -14.14
CA SER A 15 31.03 -39.35 -13.03
C SER A 15 29.51 -39.31 -12.92
N GLN A 16 28.92 -40.49 -13.06
CA GLN A 16 27.53 -40.82 -12.72
C GLN A 16 27.40 -40.89 -11.20
N THR A 17 26.34 -40.30 -10.64
CA THR A 17 25.89 -40.63 -9.28
C THR A 17 24.43 -41.03 -9.29
N SER A 18 24.23 -42.23 -8.78
CA SER A 18 23.03 -43.05 -8.72
C SER A 18 21.99 -42.52 -7.75
N ALA A 19 20.72 -42.73 -8.10
CA ALA A 19 19.58 -42.60 -7.23
C ALA A 19 19.58 -43.69 -6.15
N VAL A 20 19.36 -43.30 -4.89
CA VAL A 20 18.90 -44.18 -3.81
C VAL A 20 17.73 -43.47 -3.13
N SER A 21 16.54 -44.03 -3.31
CA SER A 21 15.32 -43.62 -2.61
C SER A 21 15.15 -44.54 -1.41
N ASP A 22 15.31 -44.01 -0.20
CA ASP A 22 14.86 -44.67 1.01
C ASP A 22 13.66 -43.92 1.60
N THR A 23 12.59 -44.68 1.75
CA THR A 23 11.30 -44.28 2.29
C THR A 23 11.32 -44.67 3.76
N GLN A 24 11.27 -43.70 4.68
CA GLN A 24 10.91 -44.00 6.08
C GLN A 24 9.77 -43.08 6.52
N LEU A 25 8.63 -43.74 6.72
CA LEU A 25 7.52 -43.28 7.51
C LEU A 25 8.00 -42.93 8.92
N LEU A 26 7.65 -41.74 9.39
CA LEU A 26 7.55 -41.48 10.82
C LEU A 26 6.10 -41.15 11.17
N ASP A 27 5.59 -42.07 11.97
CA ASP A 27 4.38 -42.03 12.76
C ASP A 27 4.40 -40.83 13.71
N SER A 28 3.29 -40.11 13.83
CA SER A 28 3.07 -39.10 14.87
C SER A 28 1.59 -39.02 15.17
N SER A 29 1.10 -40.08 15.82
CA SER A 29 -0.18 -40.12 16.50
C SER A 29 -0.03 -39.59 17.93
N GLY A 30 -1.01 -38.78 18.35
CA GLY A 30 -1.37 -38.61 19.76
C GLY A 30 -0.92 -37.30 20.40
N LEU A 31 -1.81 -36.31 20.46
CA LEU A 31 -1.95 -35.47 21.65
C LEU A 31 -3.42 -35.12 21.91
N ASN A 32 -3.76 -35.23 23.18
CA ASN A 32 -5.07 -35.32 23.79
C ASN A 32 -5.88 -34.01 23.72
N GLU A 33 -7.18 -34.18 23.48
CA GLU A 33 -8.23 -33.29 23.99
C GLU A 33 -8.37 -33.43 25.51
N ASP A 34 -9.05 -32.46 26.13
CA ASP A 34 -9.38 -32.32 27.54
C ASP A 34 -8.35 -31.60 28.43
N GLN A 35 -8.56 -30.30 28.62
CA GLN A 35 -9.00 -29.78 29.92
C GLN A 35 -9.52 -28.33 29.80
N LEU A 36 -10.84 -28.18 29.90
CA LEU A 36 -11.49 -26.92 30.27
C LEU A 36 -11.25 -26.64 31.76
N SER A 37 -10.77 -25.44 32.08
CA SER A 37 -10.87 -24.87 33.42
C SER A 37 -11.26 -23.39 33.31
N SER A 38 -12.45 -23.11 33.82
CA SER A 38 -13.13 -21.82 33.87
C SER A 38 -12.45 -20.90 34.90
N GLY A 39 -11.85 -19.81 34.41
CA GLY A 39 -11.28 -18.74 35.21
C GLY A 39 -12.02 -17.43 34.95
N ASP A 40 -13.01 -17.14 35.79
CA ASP A 40 -13.82 -15.93 35.79
C ASP A 40 -12.95 -14.70 36.12
N ARG A 41 -12.74 -13.80 35.16
CA ARG A 41 -12.05 -12.51 35.37
C ARG A 41 -12.82 -11.37 34.71
N ARG A 42 -13.35 -10.49 35.55
CA ARG A 42 -13.87 -9.16 35.19
C ARG A 42 -12.74 -8.34 34.60
N PHE A 43 -12.94 -7.81 33.39
CA PHE A 43 -12.11 -6.77 32.81
C PHE A 43 -12.89 -5.47 32.74
N ASP A 44 -12.22 -4.41 33.18
CA ASP A 44 -12.68 -3.03 33.13
C ASP A 44 -12.85 -2.58 31.66
N ALA A 45 -13.92 -1.85 31.41
CA ALA A 45 -14.27 -1.33 30.08
C ALA A 45 -13.23 -0.30 29.63
N VAL A 46 -12.48 -0.64 28.58
CA VAL A 46 -11.68 0.31 27.80
C VAL A 46 -12.60 0.92 26.74
N ILE A 47 -12.70 2.25 26.72
CA ILE A 47 -13.49 3.01 25.76
C ILE A 47 -12.84 2.87 24.37
N PRO A 48 -13.57 2.46 23.32
CA PRO A 48 -13.00 2.32 21.98
C PRO A 48 -12.75 3.69 21.32
N GLU A 49 -11.59 3.83 20.68
CA GLU A 49 -11.12 5.01 19.94
C GLU A 49 -11.93 5.35 18.67
N SER A 50 -13.02 4.64 18.38
CA SER A 50 -13.97 5.02 17.32
C SER A 50 -14.69 6.35 17.59
N ALA A 51 -14.54 6.92 18.79
CA ALA A 51 -15.01 8.27 19.12
C ALA A 51 -14.12 9.41 18.55
N ILE A 52 -12.92 9.11 18.05
CA ILE A 52 -11.98 10.15 17.60
C ILE A 52 -12.32 10.67 16.18
N TYR A 53 -12.90 9.84 15.32
CA TYR A 53 -13.28 10.26 13.96
C TYR A 53 -14.53 11.14 13.90
N ILE A 54 -15.46 11.02 14.86
CA ILE A 54 -16.63 11.93 14.96
C ILE A 54 -16.23 13.22 15.71
N GLY A 55 -15.27 13.16 16.64
CA GLY A 55 -14.75 14.32 17.36
C GLY A 55 -14.01 15.32 16.45
N GLY A 56 -13.24 14.85 15.46
CA GLY A 56 -12.49 15.71 14.55
C GLY A 56 -13.37 16.65 13.70
N ALA A 57 -14.48 16.11 13.16
CA ALA A 57 -15.45 16.92 12.40
C ALA A 57 -16.19 17.92 13.30
N PHE A 58 -16.55 17.53 14.53
CA PHE A 58 -17.20 18.43 15.48
C PHE A 58 -16.29 19.57 15.95
N VAL A 59 -15.01 19.28 16.22
CA VAL A 59 -14.02 20.31 16.60
C VAL A 59 -13.77 21.27 15.45
N ALA A 60 -13.68 20.78 14.21
CA ALA A 60 -13.54 21.65 13.03
C ALA A 60 -14.76 22.57 12.85
N ILE A 61 -15.99 22.05 13.02
CA ILE A 61 -17.23 22.84 12.93
C ILE A 61 -17.29 23.90 14.04
N VAL A 62 -16.94 23.56 15.28
CA VAL A 62 -16.95 24.51 16.42
C VAL A 62 -15.89 25.60 16.24
N VAL A 63 -14.70 25.26 15.72
CA VAL A 63 -13.64 26.25 15.45
C VAL A 63 -14.04 27.19 14.30
N VAL A 64 -14.61 26.67 13.22
CA VAL A 64 -15.10 27.49 12.10
C VAL A 64 -16.25 28.39 12.54
N ALA A 65 -17.20 27.88 13.34
CA ALA A 65 -18.29 28.69 13.90
C ALA A 65 -17.77 29.79 14.83
N GLY A 66 -16.75 29.52 15.66
CA GLY A 66 -16.11 30.51 16.53
C GLY A 66 -15.37 31.61 15.75
N ILE A 67 -14.70 31.25 14.66
CA ILE A 67 -14.03 32.21 13.76
C ILE A 67 -15.06 33.09 13.04
N LEU A 68 -16.14 32.50 12.51
CA LEU A 68 -17.21 33.25 11.85
C LEU A 68 -17.94 34.19 12.81
N ALA A 69 -18.20 33.76 14.06
CA ALA A 69 -18.77 34.62 15.09
C ALA A 69 -17.85 35.79 15.46
N SER A 70 -16.53 35.56 15.48
CA SER A 70 -15.54 36.61 15.75
C SER A 70 -15.42 37.62 14.60
N ILE A 71 -15.53 37.16 13.34
CA ILE A 71 -15.57 38.02 12.15
C ILE A 71 -16.87 38.84 12.11
N ALA A 72 -18.00 38.25 12.51
CA ALA A 72 -19.27 38.96 12.62
C ALA A 72 -19.24 40.03 13.72
N ALA A 73 -18.59 39.76 14.87
CA ALA A 73 -18.41 40.73 15.94
C ALA A 73 -17.53 41.92 15.50
N LEU A 74 -16.48 41.67 14.72
CA LEU A 74 -15.58 42.71 14.18
C LEU A 74 -16.22 43.58 13.09
N ARG A 75 -17.30 43.12 12.43
CA ARG A 75 -18.06 43.92 11.45
C ARG A 75 -19.14 44.81 12.08
N SER A 76 -19.38 44.71 13.39
CA SER A 76 -20.43 45.50 14.07
C SER A 76 -19.98 46.91 14.50
N THR A 77 -18.71 47.28 14.28
CA THR A 77 -18.17 48.59 14.67
C THR A 77 -17.69 49.39 13.45
N THR A 78 -18.60 49.76 12.56
CA THR A 78 -18.34 50.83 11.59
C THR A 78 -19.55 51.74 11.45
N SER A 79 -19.35 53.00 11.84
CA SER A 79 -20.27 54.12 11.64
C SER A 79 -20.51 54.38 10.14
N PRO A 80 -21.72 54.78 9.71
CA PRO A 80 -22.03 54.89 8.28
C PRO A 80 -21.45 56.18 7.67
N ALA A 81 -20.86 56.04 6.48
CA ALA A 81 -20.57 57.13 5.55
C ALA A 81 -21.57 57.07 4.37
N PRO A 82 -21.85 58.20 3.68
CA PRO A 82 -23.03 58.38 2.83
C PRO A 82 -22.89 57.73 1.43
N PRO A 83 -24.02 57.55 0.71
CA PRO A 83 -24.05 56.74 -0.51
C PRO A 83 -23.51 57.48 -1.73
N VAL A 84 -22.75 56.76 -2.55
CA VAL A 84 -22.34 57.18 -3.89
C VAL A 84 -23.18 56.40 -4.92
N VAL A 85 -23.84 57.16 -5.79
CA VAL A 85 -24.70 56.74 -6.91
C VAL A 85 -23.84 56.43 -8.13
N LEU A 86 -24.08 55.33 -8.83
CA LEU A 86 -23.77 55.18 -10.27
C LEU A 86 -24.72 54.17 -10.98
N PRO A 87 -24.88 54.25 -12.31
CA PRO A 87 -26.12 53.92 -13.02
C PRO A 87 -26.13 52.60 -13.80
N SER A 88 -27.34 52.25 -14.22
CA SER A 88 -27.78 51.07 -14.96
C SER A 88 -27.58 51.15 -16.49
N GLY A 89 -27.53 49.97 -17.11
CA GLY A 89 -28.03 49.67 -18.48
C GLY A 89 -27.17 48.66 -19.25
N VAL A 90 -27.65 47.83 -20.18
CA VAL A 90 -28.98 47.58 -20.79
C VAL A 90 -28.80 46.44 -21.84
N HIS A 91 -29.78 45.52 -21.94
CA HIS A 91 -30.33 44.81 -23.14
C HIS A 91 -29.50 43.77 -23.96
N GLU A 92 -29.97 42.50 -24.10
CA GLU A 92 -30.95 41.90 -25.07
C GLU A 92 -30.20 41.29 -26.29
N SER A 93 -30.62 40.28 -27.07
CA SER A 93 -31.91 39.62 -27.34
C SER A 93 -31.70 38.36 -28.22
N SER A 94 -32.48 37.30 -27.97
CA SER A 94 -33.21 36.37 -28.87
C SER A 94 -32.81 36.07 -30.34
N GLY A 95 -33.08 34.83 -30.75
CA GLY A 95 -33.39 34.44 -32.15
C GLY A 95 -33.91 33.00 -32.28
N SER A 96 -35.08 32.82 -32.90
CA SER A 96 -35.96 31.64 -32.95
C SER A 96 -36.17 31.08 -34.37
N LEU A 97 -37.03 30.04 -34.48
CA LEU A 97 -37.74 29.46 -35.67
C LEU A 97 -37.03 28.28 -36.37
N SER A 98 -37.66 27.22 -36.88
CA SER A 98 -39.06 26.86 -37.25
C SER A 98 -39.14 25.31 -37.43
N HIS A 99 -40.16 24.59 -36.91
CA HIS A 99 -41.32 24.02 -37.64
C HIS A 99 -41.04 23.23 -38.93
N ASP A 100 -41.37 21.93 -38.96
CA ASP A 100 -42.34 21.36 -39.93
C ASP A 100 -42.79 19.92 -39.59
N HIS A 101 -43.97 19.58 -40.14
CA HIS A 101 -44.92 18.51 -39.83
C HIS A 101 -44.83 17.28 -40.77
N HIS A 102 -45.70 16.29 -40.49
CA HIS A 102 -46.13 15.09 -41.27
C HIS A 102 -45.38 13.78 -40.99
N ASP A 103 -45.99 12.59 -40.99
CA ASP A 103 -47.36 12.09 -40.76
C ASP A 103 -47.26 10.55 -40.85
N HIS A 104 -48.22 9.84 -40.22
CA HIS A 104 -48.70 8.48 -40.57
C HIS A 104 -47.74 7.27 -40.64
N ASP A 105 -47.85 6.31 -39.71
CA ASP A 105 -48.66 5.08 -39.90
C ASP A 105 -48.37 3.99 -38.83
N HIS A 106 -49.44 3.55 -38.17
CA HIS A 106 -49.57 2.25 -37.49
C HIS A 106 -49.99 1.19 -38.53
N PRO A 107 -49.70 -0.13 -38.39
CA PRO A 107 -50.25 -0.92 -37.27
C PRO A 107 -49.46 -2.19 -36.83
N SER A 108 -49.78 -2.66 -35.61
CA SER A 108 -50.17 -4.04 -35.20
C SER A 108 -49.31 -5.24 -35.69
N ASN A 109 -49.10 -6.35 -34.98
CA ASN A 109 -49.71 -6.99 -33.81
C ASN A 109 -48.97 -8.33 -33.59
N LEU A 110 -49.09 -8.91 -32.39
CA LEU A 110 -49.00 -10.36 -32.06
C LEU A 110 -47.61 -11.02 -32.25
N GLY A 111 -47.03 -11.77 -31.32
CA GLY A 111 -47.55 -12.41 -30.11
C GLY A 111 -46.87 -13.78 -29.97
N VAL A 112 -46.52 -14.11 -28.71
CA VAL A 112 -46.59 -15.47 -28.12
C VAL A 112 -45.48 -16.47 -28.46
N ASP A 113 -44.70 -16.78 -27.41
CA ASP A 113 -44.27 -18.07 -26.85
C ASP A 113 -43.78 -19.19 -27.78
N ASP A 114 -42.58 -19.73 -27.51
CA ASP A 114 -42.46 -20.92 -26.65
C ASP A 114 -41.00 -21.36 -26.43
N ALA A 115 -40.76 -21.91 -25.24
CA ALA A 115 -39.57 -22.65 -24.86
C ALA A 115 -39.46 -23.99 -25.60
N VAL A 116 -38.27 -24.62 -25.61
CA VAL A 116 -38.11 -26.09 -25.43
C VAL A 116 -36.63 -26.50 -25.35
N GLU A 117 -36.40 -27.30 -24.30
CA GLU A 117 -35.47 -28.40 -24.04
C GLU A 117 -34.04 -28.52 -24.62
N THR A 118 -33.18 -28.77 -23.63
CA THR A 118 -31.94 -29.55 -23.64
C THR A 118 -32.02 -30.92 -24.32
N LYS A 119 -30.96 -31.29 -25.04
CA LYS A 119 -30.59 -32.68 -25.33
C LYS A 119 -29.10 -32.96 -25.13
N THR A 120 -28.88 -34.09 -24.48
CA THR A 120 -27.65 -34.82 -24.17
C THR A 120 -27.21 -35.66 -25.37
N GLU A 121 -25.91 -35.72 -25.67
CA GLU A 121 -25.11 -36.83 -26.27
C GLU A 121 -23.74 -36.20 -26.64
N GLY A 122 -22.57 -36.82 -26.71
CA GLY A 122 -22.16 -38.21 -26.80
C GLY A 122 -20.66 -38.19 -27.15
N ARG A 123 -19.95 -39.21 -26.67
CA ARG A 123 -18.50 -39.40 -26.61
C ARG A 123 -17.91 -39.89 -27.95
N ARG A 124 -16.74 -39.39 -28.39
CA ARG A 124 -15.64 -40.22 -28.99
C ARG A 124 -14.36 -39.44 -29.34
N GLN A 125 -13.23 -40.10 -29.06
CA GLN A 125 -11.87 -39.75 -29.43
C GLN A 125 -11.53 -40.18 -30.87
N THR A 126 -10.68 -39.42 -31.57
CA THR A 126 -9.67 -39.94 -32.51
C THR A 126 -8.50 -38.95 -32.66
N LYS A 127 -7.30 -39.53 -32.83
CA LYS A 127 -5.94 -38.94 -32.89
C LYS A 127 -5.58 -38.55 -34.37
N PRO A 128 -4.36 -38.09 -34.72
CA PRO A 128 -4.15 -36.93 -35.58
C PRO A 128 -3.57 -37.26 -36.97
N GLN A 129 -3.78 -36.38 -37.96
CA GLN A 129 -2.96 -36.34 -39.17
C GLN A 129 -2.65 -34.89 -39.56
N GLN A 130 -1.39 -34.70 -39.94
CA GLN A 130 -0.72 -33.48 -40.39
C GLN A 130 -0.52 -33.60 -41.93
N PRO A 131 0.14 -32.64 -42.61
CA PRO A 131 -0.36 -31.40 -43.18
C PRO A 131 -0.41 -31.40 -44.73
N THR A 132 -1.24 -30.55 -45.33
CA THR A 132 -1.09 -30.16 -46.75
C THR A 132 -1.36 -28.66 -46.97
N LYS A 133 -0.67 -28.16 -48.00
CA LYS A 133 -0.33 -26.78 -48.36
C LYS A 133 -1.54 -25.92 -48.81
N LYS A 134 -1.41 -24.59 -48.58
CA LYS A 134 -1.83 -23.36 -49.35
C LYS A 134 -3.00 -23.47 -50.36
N PRO A 135 -3.85 -22.43 -50.56
CA PRO A 135 -3.43 -21.02 -50.68
C PRO A 135 -4.38 -19.93 -50.10
N THR A 136 -3.81 -18.74 -49.93
CA THR A 136 -4.44 -17.42 -49.66
C THR A 136 -5.57 -17.04 -50.62
N PRO A 137 -6.57 -16.30 -50.11
CA PRO A 137 -7.13 -15.18 -50.85
C PRO A 137 -7.07 -13.85 -50.06
N LYS A 138 -6.79 -12.78 -50.81
CA LYS A 138 -6.93 -11.38 -50.43
C LYS A 138 -8.39 -11.07 -50.12
N THR A 139 -8.68 -10.34 -49.05
CA THR A 139 -9.91 -9.56 -48.95
C THR A 139 -9.66 -8.28 -48.16
N THR A 140 -10.01 -7.18 -48.82
CA THR A 140 -9.97 -5.77 -48.39
C THR A 140 -10.93 -5.52 -47.22
N PRO A 141 -10.60 -4.64 -46.26
CA PRO A 141 -11.48 -4.35 -45.11
C PRO A 141 -12.57 -3.32 -45.48
N PRO A 142 -13.81 -3.48 -44.99
CA PRO A 142 -14.76 -2.37 -44.89
C PRO A 142 -14.48 -1.50 -43.64
N PRO A 143 -14.89 -0.22 -43.67
CA PRO A 143 -14.44 0.80 -42.73
C PRO A 143 -15.15 0.80 -41.37
N LEU A 144 -14.40 1.35 -40.41
CA LEU A 144 -14.77 1.88 -39.10
C LEU A 144 -16.21 2.40 -39.01
N VAL A 145 -16.96 1.91 -38.03
CA VAL A 145 -18.11 2.59 -37.43
C VAL A 145 -17.69 3.07 -36.05
N THR A 146 -17.72 4.39 -35.89
CA THR A 146 -17.51 5.17 -34.66
C THR A 146 -18.86 5.54 -34.05
N ALA A 147 -19.04 5.29 -32.76
CA ALA A 147 -19.94 5.96 -31.81
C ALA A 147 -19.50 5.47 -30.42
N GLU A 148 -18.88 6.24 -29.51
CA GLU A 148 -19.30 7.51 -28.86
C GLU A 148 -20.76 7.43 -28.37
N GLU A 149 -20.98 6.99 -27.12
CA GLU A 149 -20.83 7.69 -25.83
C GLU A 149 -22.20 8.25 -25.39
N GLU A 150 -22.90 7.43 -24.60
CA GLU A 150 -24.13 7.80 -23.89
C GLU A 150 -23.79 8.78 -22.77
N THR A 151 -24.32 10.00 -22.85
CA THR A 151 -24.40 10.93 -21.73
C THR A 151 -25.75 10.78 -21.04
N ALA A 152 -25.70 10.67 -19.72
CA ALA A 152 -26.82 10.62 -18.80
C ALA A 152 -27.61 11.93 -18.72
N GLN A 153 -28.92 11.86 -18.49
CA GLN A 153 -29.71 12.72 -17.58
C GLN A 153 -31.17 12.26 -17.57
N SER A 154 -31.64 11.75 -16.43
CA SER A 154 -32.39 12.44 -15.37
C SER A 154 -33.90 12.47 -15.64
N VAL A 155 -34.65 11.72 -14.84
CA VAL A 155 -36.10 11.86 -14.68
C VAL A 155 -36.36 12.05 -13.19
N ASP A 156 -36.98 13.20 -12.90
CA ASP A 156 -37.60 13.62 -11.65
C ASP A 156 -38.78 12.74 -11.24
N SER A 157 -39.28 13.00 -10.03
CA SER A 157 -40.51 12.53 -9.35
C SER A 157 -40.18 11.50 -8.25
N GLU A 158 -40.65 11.63 -7.01
CA GLU A 158 -41.93 12.17 -6.58
C GLU A 158 -41.88 12.47 -5.06
N GLU A 159 -42.62 13.49 -4.65
CA GLU A 159 -42.81 13.91 -3.25
C GLU A 159 -43.61 12.85 -2.45
N GLY A 160 -43.13 12.53 -1.24
CA GLY A 160 -43.84 11.68 -0.28
C GLY A 160 -43.75 12.26 1.12
N GLU A 161 -44.90 12.68 1.64
CA GLU A 161 -45.13 13.28 2.96
C GLU A 161 -44.59 12.43 4.12
N ALA A 162 -43.88 13.06 5.06
CA ALA A 162 -43.42 12.43 6.31
C ALA A 162 -44.18 12.99 7.52
N ALA A 163 -44.98 12.11 8.14
CA ALA A 163 -45.62 12.32 9.42
C ALA A 163 -44.58 12.44 10.55
N THR A 164 -44.65 13.55 11.30
CA THR A 164 -43.78 13.84 12.43
C THR A 164 -44.23 13.03 13.65
N THR A 165 -43.42 12.06 14.08
CA THR A 165 -43.63 11.34 15.34
C THR A 165 -42.62 11.84 16.38
N THR A 166 -43.09 12.64 17.32
CA THR A 166 -42.36 13.06 18.52
C THR A 166 -42.13 11.89 19.46
N VAL A 167 -40.87 11.55 19.74
CA VAL A 167 -40.47 10.60 20.78
C VAL A 167 -39.95 11.38 21.99
N GLU A 168 -40.70 11.34 23.09
CA GLU A 168 -40.28 11.85 24.40
C GLU A 168 -39.16 10.97 24.99
N VAL A 169 -37.98 11.55 25.21
CA VAL A 169 -36.89 10.91 25.95
C VAL A 169 -37.09 11.18 27.44
N THR A 170 -37.57 10.18 28.17
CA THR A 170 -37.68 10.21 29.64
C THR A 170 -36.31 9.96 30.27
N THR A 171 -35.76 10.93 30.99
CA THR A 171 -34.48 10.80 31.71
C THR A 171 -34.70 10.28 33.13
N THR A 172 -34.43 8.99 33.35
CA THR A 172 -34.51 8.35 34.68
C THR A 172 -33.24 8.65 35.49
N THR A 173 -33.32 9.62 36.40
CA THR A 173 -32.24 9.97 37.34
C THR A 173 -32.15 8.93 38.47
N THR A 174 -31.18 8.02 38.41
CA THR A 174 -30.94 7.03 39.48
C THR A 174 -29.94 7.58 40.49
N ARG A 175 -30.46 7.93 41.67
CA ARG A 175 -29.74 8.48 42.84
C ARG A 175 -29.02 7.36 43.59
N ARG A 176 -27.69 7.25 43.47
CA ARG A 176 -26.88 6.24 44.18
C ARG A 176 -26.35 6.80 45.52
N ARG A 177 -26.85 6.25 46.62
CA ARG A 177 -26.38 6.47 48.01
C ARG A 177 -24.95 5.94 48.18
N THR A 178 -24.05 6.78 48.68
CA THR A 178 -22.73 6.37 49.18
C THR A 178 -22.78 6.21 50.70
N THR A 179 -22.58 4.97 51.17
CA THR A 179 -22.36 4.68 52.60
C THR A 179 -20.87 4.72 52.90
N LYS A 180 -20.44 5.68 53.72
CA LYS A 180 -19.12 5.71 54.38
C LYS A 180 -18.99 4.52 55.33
N LYS A 181 -17.95 3.70 55.17
CA LYS A 181 -17.41 2.87 56.24
C LYS A 181 -15.95 3.25 56.47
N SER A 182 -15.72 3.78 57.67
CA SER A 182 -14.43 4.11 58.28
C SER A 182 -13.70 2.83 58.64
N SER A 183 -12.42 2.71 58.28
CA SER A 183 -11.52 1.70 58.83
C SER A 183 -10.29 2.37 59.44
N VAL A 184 -10.00 1.90 60.64
CA VAL A 184 -9.06 2.40 61.64
C VAL A 184 -7.65 1.96 61.29
N VAL A 185 -6.73 2.92 61.10
CA VAL A 185 -5.28 2.64 60.97
C VAL A 185 -4.65 2.70 62.35
N LYS A 186 -4.13 1.56 62.82
CA LYS A 186 -3.33 1.43 64.04
C LYS A 186 -1.88 1.83 63.78
N THR A 187 -1.44 2.87 64.48
CA THR A 187 -0.05 3.33 64.58
C THR A 187 0.79 2.34 65.40
N LYS A 188 1.91 1.83 64.85
CA LYS A 188 2.88 1.03 65.61
C LYS A 188 4.29 1.62 65.55
N ARG A 189 4.66 2.21 66.70
CA ARG A 189 5.96 2.51 67.30
C ARG A 189 7.25 2.10 66.56
N ARG A 190 8.08 3.12 66.31
CA ARG A 190 9.53 3.09 66.05
C ARG A 190 10.31 2.50 67.23
N ARG A 191 11.37 1.72 66.94
CA ARG A 191 12.50 1.45 67.84
C ARG A 191 13.80 1.75 67.10
N ASN A 192 14.67 2.48 67.80
CA ASN A 192 16.01 2.91 67.42
C ASN A 192 16.95 1.73 67.13
N GLN A 193 17.84 1.89 66.14
CA GLN A 193 19.18 1.31 66.20
C GLN A 193 20.20 2.35 65.74
N GLU A 194 21.21 2.53 66.60
CA GLU A 194 22.36 3.40 66.45
C GLU A 194 23.48 2.76 65.60
N LYS A 195 24.16 3.66 64.87
CA LYS A 195 25.61 3.74 64.61
C LYS A 195 26.42 2.45 64.41
N LYS A 196 27.04 2.37 63.22
CA LYS A 196 28.51 2.17 63.07
C LYS A 196 28.99 2.83 61.76
N GLN A 197 29.66 3.98 61.89
CA GLN A 197 30.38 4.66 60.82
C GLN A 197 31.67 3.88 60.51
N LYS A 198 31.88 3.58 59.22
CA LYS A 198 33.13 3.05 58.66
C LYS A 198 33.84 4.19 57.92
N PRO A 199 35.18 4.34 58.03
CA PRO A 199 35.90 5.49 57.51
C PRO A 199 35.94 5.52 55.98
N THR A 200 35.72 6.71 55.43
CA THR A 200 35.81 7.07 54.02
C THR A 200 37.28 7.09 53.57
N PRO A 201 37.66 6.41 52.48
CA PRO A 201 38.99 6.57 51.88
C PRO A 201 39.10 7.93 51.14
N PRO A 202 40.32 8.47 50.99
CA PRO A 202 40.55 9.74 50.31
C PRO A 202 40.21 9.69 48.81
N PRO A 203 39.91 10.84 48.20
CA PRO A 203 39.49 10.91 46.81
C PRO A 203 40.65 10.51 45.88
N THR A 204 40.46 9.40 45.16
CA THR A 204 41.33 9.02 44.05
C THR A 204 41.05 9.98 42.89
N THR A 205 42.05 10.77 42.53
CA THR A 205 42.09 11.53 41.28
C THR A 205 41.97 10.55 40.11
N VAL A 206 40.78 10.45 39.52
CA VAL A 206 40.56 9.70 38.29
C VAL A 206 41.02 10.60 37.14
N THR A 207 42.21 10.32 36.62
CA THR A 207 42.65 10.85 35.33
C THR A 207 41.72 10.27 34.28
N GLU A 208 40.87 11.12 33.70
CA GLU A 208 39.96 10.80 32.62
C GLU A 208 40.79 10.54 31.35
N THR A 209 41.29 9.32 31.20
CA THR A 209 41.83 8.84 29.93
C THR A 209 40.65 8.59 29.01
N THR A 210 40.28 9.62 28.24
CA THR A 210 39.36 9.54 27.10
C THR A 210 39.90 8.50 26.14
N THR A 211 39.46 7.26 26.34
CA THR A 211 39.68 6.17 25.40
C THR A 211 38.74 6.46 24.24
N PRO A 212 39.23 6.71 23.02
CA PRO A 212 38.37 6.97 21.88
C PRO A 212 37.44 5.78 21.72
N GLU A 213 36.15 6.07 21.81
CA GLU A 213 35.08 5.12 21.53
C GLU A 213 35.38 4.47 20.18
N PRO A 214 35.41 3.12 20.09
CA PRO A 214 35.71 2.44 18.84
C PRO A 214 34.64 2.85 17.83
N THR A 215 35.00 3.80 16.97
CA THR A 215 34.22 4.21 15.82
C THR A 215 34.20 2.96 14.95
N VAL A 216 33.12 2.18 15.07
CA VAL A 216 32.83 1.07 14.18
C VAL A 216 32.75 1.70 12.81
N GLY A 217 33.86 1.64 12.07
CA GLY A 217 33.96 2.13 10.72
C GLY A 217 32.94 1.38 9.89
N LEU A 218 31.79 1.99 9.68
CA LEU A 218 30.83 1.60 8.66
C LEU A 218 31.60 1.67 7.34
N LYS A 219 32.12 0.51 6.92
CA LYS A 219 32.66 0.32 5.58
C LYS A 219 31.61 0.83 4.60
N ARG A 220 32.01 1.77 3.72
CA ARG A 220 31.20 2.21 2.56
C ARG A 220 30.47 1.01 2.01
N LEU A 221 29.13 1.11 1.95
CA LEU A 221 28.34 0.01 1.46
C LEU A 221 28.76 -0.19 -0.01
N PRO A 222 29.22 -1.39 -0.40
CA PRO A 222 29.50 -1.66 -1.81
C PRO A 222 28.28 -1.26 -2.63
N GLU A 223 28.54 -0.65 -3.79
CA GLU A 223 27.54 -0.24 -4.80
C GLU A 223 26.29 -1.09 -4.64
N MET A 224 25.20 -0.47 -4.13
CA MET A 224 24.11 -1.21 -3.49
C MET A 224 23.38 -2.08 -4.51
N SER A 225 23.93 -3.28 -4.70
CA SER A 225 23.51 -4.27 -5.69
C SER A 225 22.07 -4.73 -5.45
N HIS A 226 21.53 -4.45 -4.26
CA HIS A 226 20.22 -4.87 -3.86
C HIS A 226 19.42 -3.69 -3.24
N PRO A 227 18.68 -2.95 -4.08
CA PRO A 227 17.82 -1.86 -3.63
C PRO A 227 16.71 -2.35 -2.70
N LEU A 228 16.48 -1.58 -1.63
CA LEU A 228 15.36 -1.72 -0.71
C LEU A 228 14.59 -0.40 -0.67
N LEU A 229 13.45 -0.37 -1.34
CA LEU A 229 12.59 0.80 -1.45
C LEU A 229 11.60 0.76 -0.29
N CYS A 230 11.48 1.84 0.48
CA CYS A 230 10.61 1.92 1.64
C CYS A 230 9.62 3.07 1.48
N THR A 231 8.37 2.71 1.25
CA THR A 231 7.27 3.65 1.13
C THR A 231 6.72 3.95 2.52
N VAL A 232 6.59 5.23 2.85
CA VAL A 232 6.03 5.75 4.10
C VAL A 232 4.74 6.50 3.83
N SER A 233 3.77 6.34 4.72
CA SER A 233 2.48 7.00 4.62
C SER A 233 2.47 8.41 5.19
N SER A 234 1.36 9.12 4.96
CA SER A 234 1.03 10.38 5.62
C SER A 234 0.88 10.29 7.15
N LEU A 235 0.86 9.07 7.72
CA LEU A 235 0.83 8.85 9.17
C LEU A 235 2.23 8.99 9.81
N ALA A 236 3.30 9.08 9.01
CA ALA A 236 4.66 9.25 9.49
C ALA A 236 4.93 10.70 9.94
N VAL A 237 4.26 11.16 11.01
CA VAL A 237 4.40 12.53 11.52
C VAL A 237 5.69 12.76 12.33
N GLU A 238 6.34 11.68 12.78
CA GLU A 238 7.56 11.71 13.57
C GLU A 238 8.76 11.24 12.75
N GLU A 239 9.92 11.87 12.93
CA GLU A 239 11.16 11.51 12.25
C GLU A 239 11.61 10.06 12.52
N LEU A 240 11.27 9.51 13.69
CA LEU A 240 11.59 8.13 14.07
C LEU A 240 10.80 7.08 13.27
N ARG A 241 9.75 7.47 12.55
CA ARG A 241 8.95 6.55 11.69
C ARG A 241 9.57 6.30 10.31
N TYR A 242 10.69 6.93 10.00
CA TYR A 242 11.40 6.75 8.74
C TYR A 242 12.55 5.73 8.89
N PRO A 243 12.52 4.58 8.18
CA PRO A 243 13.51 3.50 8.32
C PRO A 243 14.84 3.77 7.59
N HIS A 244 15.41 4.96 7.74
CA HIS A 244 16.57 5.45 6.98
C HIS A 244 17.82 4.55 7.08
N GLN A 245 18.00 3.85 8.21
CA GLN A 245 19.17 3.00 8.46
C GLN A 245 19.11 1.64 7.74
N TYR A 246 17.94 1.26 7.21
CA TYR A 246 17.74 -0.03 6.55
C TYR A 246 17.50 0.11 5.06
N CYS A 247 16.86 1.20 4.64
CA CYS A 247 16.38 1.37 3.28
C CYS A 247 17.43 2.05 2.40
N THR A 248 17.40 1.74 1.10
CA THR A 248 18.21 2.44 0.11
C THR A 248 17.45 3.61 -0.49
N HIS A 249 16.11 3.52 -0.52
CA HIS A 249 15.22 4.60 -0.92
C HIS A 249 14.11 4.77 0.11
N VAL A 250 13.74 6.01 0.40
CA VAL A 250 12.58 6.36 1.22
C VAL A 250 11.62 7.17 0.35
N ILE A 251 10.40 6.67 0.19
CA ILE A 251 9.39 7.25 -0.71
C ILE A 251 8.22 7.77 0.12
N TYR A 252 8.00 9.09 0.11
CA TYR A 252 6.84 9.71 0.74
C TYR A 252 5.60 9.65 -0.16
N THR A 253 4.46 9.19 0.36
CA THR A 253 3.22 9.03 -0.44
C THR A 253 2.27 10.21 -0.36
N HIS A 254 1.35 10.28 -1.32
CA HIS A 254 0.26 11.26 -1.37
C HIS A 254 0.71 12.73 -1.38
N ALA A 255 1.83 13.02 -2.05
CA ALA A 255 2.16 14.39 -2.41
C ALA A 255 1.43 14.80 -3.69
N GLU A 256 1.27 16.10 -3.85
CA GLU A 256 0.67 16.73 -5.02
C GLU A 256 1.58 17.87 -5.47
N PHE A 257 1.60 18.17 -6.77
CA PHE A 257 2.36 19.30 -7.28
C PHE A 257 1.45 20.52 -7.42
N ASP A 258 1.68 21.53 -6.60
CA ASP A 258 0.96 22.80 -6.70
C ASP A 258 1.57 23.61 -7.86
N PHE A 259 0.87 23.64 -9.00
CA PHE A 259 1.33 24.34 -10.21
C PHE A 259 1.49 25.86 -10.01
N ALA A 260 0.72 26.47 -9.11
CA ALA A 260 0.80 27.90 -8.83
C ALA A 260 2.04 28.21 -7.99
N LYS A 261 2.32 27.39 -6.98
CA LYS A 261 3.51 27.52 -6.13
C LYS A 261 4.77 26.91 -6.72
N LYS A 262 4.63 26.09 -7.77
CA LYS A 262 5.70 25.29 -8.39
C LYS A 262 6.44 24.44 -7.36
N SER A 263 5.69 23.81 -6.47
CA SER A 263 6.24 23.05 -5.35
C SER A 263 5.37 21.87 -5.01
N PHE A 264 5.98 20.79 -4.49
CA PHE A 264 5.19 19.71 -3.92
C PHE A 264 4.59 20.12 -2.58
N VAL A 265 3.36 19.67 -2.36
CA VAL A 265 2.59 19.85 -1.13
C VAL A 265 1.99 18.51 -0.70
N ALA A 266 1.60 18.40 0.57
CA ALA A 266 0.83 17.27 1.07
C ALA A 266 -0.42 17.83 1.75
N PRO A 267 -1.51 18.06 1.00
CA PRO A 267 -2.68 18.81 1.51
C PRO A 267 -3.31 18.14 2.72
N MET A 268 -3.30 16.81 2.78
CA MET A 268 -3.86 16.04 3.88
C MET A 268 -2.90 15.81 5.07
N ALA A 269 -1.61 16.14 4.93
CA ALA A 269 -0.59 15.75 5.91
C ALA A 269 0.66 16.63 5.90
N SER A 270 0.48 17.95 5.99
CA SER A 270 1.60 18.91 5.95
C SER A 270 2.69 18.66 7.00
N LEU A 271 2.31 18.20 8.20
CA LEU A 271 3.26 17.86 9.27
C LEU A 271 4.12 16.64 8.91
N SER A 272 3.53 15.58 8.36
CA SER A 272 4.27 14.39 7.93
C SER A 272 5.21 14.72 6.77
N PHE A 273 4.77 15.52 5.81
CA PHE A 273 5.65 15.95 4.72
C PHE A 273 6.81 16.82 5.21
N THR A 274 6.56 17.70 6.17
CA THR A 274 7.63 18.47 6.82
C THR A 274 8.62 17.56 7.54
N SER A 275 8.13 16.55 8.27
CA SER A 275 8.98 15.54 8.91
C SER A 275 9.82 14.76 7.89
N PHE A 276 9.25 14.44 6.73
CA PHE A 276 9.97 13.79 5.63
C PHE A 276 11.12 14.65 5.11
N LEU A 277 10.88 15.93 4.84
CA LEU A 277 11.92 16.87 4.38
C LEU A 277 13.01 17.09 5.44
N ASN A 278 12.63 17.13 6.72
CA ASN A 278 13.58 17.23 7.84
C ASN A 278 14.45 15.97 7.96
N SER A 279 13.85 14.77 7.89
CA SER A 279 14.58 13.51 7.87
C SER A 279 15.56 13.49 6.69
N LYS A 280 15.12 13.91 5.51
CA LYS A 280 15.97 14.02 4.32
C LYS A 280 17.18 14.92 4.56
N SER A 281 16.97 16.11 5.12
CA SER A 281 18.06 17.06 5.41
C SER A 281 19.08 16.48 6.40
N LYS A 282 18.62 15.80 7.44
CA LYS A 282 19.49 15.16 8.43
C LYS A 282 20.38 14.07 7.85
N TRP A 283 19.86 13.31 6.88
CA TRP A 283 20.56 12.19 6.25
C TRP A 283 21.33 12.57 4.97
N ALA A 284 21.17 13.79 4.45
CA ALA A 284 21.79 14.24 3.20
C ALA A 284 23.34 14.20 3.23
N ASN A 285 23.96 14.41 4.39
CA ASN A 285 25.42 14.39 4.53
C ASN A 285 26.00 12.97 4.61
N ASN A 286 25.16 11.94 4.73
CA ASN A 286 25.62 10.57 4.77
C ASN A 286 25.72 10.05 3.32
N THR A 287 26.94 9.81 2.85
CA THR A 287 27.18 9.26 1.50
C THR A 287 26.55 7.89 1.29
N ASP A 288 26.33 7.14 2.38
CA ASP A 288 25.67 5.84 2.40
C ASP A 288 24.19 5.96 2.84
N GLY A 289 23.66 7.18 2.95
CA GLY A 289 22.27 7.46 3.32
C GLY A 289 21.26 7.06 2.25
N PRO A 290 19.98 6.91 2.62
CA PRO A 290 18.94 6.59 1.65
C PRO A 290 18.69 7.77 0.70
N ARG A 291 18.29 7.43 -0.52
CA ARG A 291 17.77 8.38 -1.50
C ARG A 291 16.30 8.69 -1.17
N TYR A 292 15.93 9.97 -1.12
CA TYR A 292 14.58 10.39 -0.77
C TYR A 292 13.78 10.77 -2.02
N LEU A 293 12.61 10.16 -2.21
CA LEU A 293 11.72 10.43 -3.34
C LEU A 293 10.34 10.83 -2.84
N VAL A 294 9.63 11.59 -3.68
CA VAL A 294 8.25 11.99 -3.43
C VAL A 294 7.32 11.27 -4.40
N SER A 295 6.19 10.75 -3.91
CA SER A 295 5.20 10.09 -4.74
C SER A 295 3.95 10.94 -4.96
N LEU A 296 3.56 11.06 -6.24
CA LEU A 296 2.33 11.72 -6.62
C LEU A 296 1.11 10.84 -6.32
N SER A 297 0.08 11.44 -5.72
CA SER A 297 -1.17 10.74 -5.42
C SER A 297 -1.86 10.25 -6.72
N PRO A 298 -2.51 9.08 -6.71
CA PRO A 298 -3.29 8.60 -7.86
C PRO A 298 -4.35 9.58 -8.34
N ALA A 299 -5.04 10.24 -7.41
CA ALA A 299 -6.04 11.26 -7.72
C ALA A 299 -5.43 12.45 -8.47
N PHE A 300 -4.28 12.95 -8.02
CA PHE A 300 -3.58 14.05 -8.66
C PHE A 300 -3.14 13.71 -10.08
N VAL A 301 -2.56 12.51 -10.28
CA VAL A 301 -2.15 12.06 -11.61
C VAL A 301 -3.35 11.91 -12.53
N ALA A 302 -4.44 11.30 -12.07
CA ALA A 302 -5.65 11.17 -12.87
C ALA A 302 -6.22 12.53 -13.29
N GLN A 303 -6.22 13.51 -12.39
CA GLN A 303 -6.74 14.85 -12.64
C GLN A 303 -5.85 15.68 -13.57
N HIS A 304 -4.52 15.57 -13.43
CA HIS A 304 -3.57 16.48 -14.07
C HIS A 304 -2.64 15.82 -15.09
N ALA A 305 -2.85 14.55 -15.41
CA ALA A 305 -2.09 13.85 -16.43
C ALA A 305 -2.10 14.55 -17.80
N PRO A 306 -3.23 15.10 -18.31
CA PRO A 306 -3.22 15.83 -19.57
C PRO A 306 -2.26 17.03 -19.56
N GLU A 307 -2.27 17.82 -18.49
CA GLU A 307 -1.40 18.99 -18.33
C GLU A 307 0.07 18.57 -18.15
N MET A 308 0.35 17.50 -17.42
CA MET A 308 1.72 17.01 -17.23
C MET A 308 2.29 16.30 -18.47
N SER A 309 1.43 15.65 -19.26
CA SER A 309 1.84 14.92 -20.48
C SER A 309 2.04 15.84 -21.67
N THR A 310 1.32 16.95 -21.75
CA THR A 310 1.45 17.95 -22.82
C THR A 310 2.33 19.14 -22.40
N GLY A 311 2.36 19.46 -21.10
CA GLY A 311 3.06 20.60 -20.54
C GLY A 311 4.47 20.27 -20.10
N GLN A 312 5.43 20.33 -21.03
CA GLN A 312 6.85 20.32 -20.69
C GLN A 312 7.21 21.36 -19.61
N LYS A 313 6.45 22.46 -19.52
CA LYS A 313 6.62 23.49 -18.49
C LYS A 313 6.32 22.95 -17.07
N ALA A 314 5.21 22.24 -16.88
CA ALA A 314 4.86 21.67 -15.58
C ALA A 314 5.93 20.68 -15.12
N THR A 315 6.34 19.78 -16.01
CA THR A 315 7.39 18.80 -15.73
C THR A 315 8.75 19.46 -15.45
N ARG A 316 9.09 20.55 -16.15
CA ARG A 316 10.26 21.40 -15.85
C ARG A 316 10.19 22.02 -14.47
N ASP A 317 9.06 22.60 -14.09
CA ASP A 317 8.87 23.20 -12.78
C ASP A 317 8.98 22.14 -11.67
N MET A 318 8.45 20.92 -11.89
CA MET A 318 8.61 19.77 -10.98
C MET A 318 10.07 19.34 -10.82
N VAL A 319 10.77 19.12 -11.94
CA VAL A 319 12.20 18.72 -11.94
C VAL A 319 13.04 19.77 -11.23
N ALA A 320 12.85 21.05 -11.54
CA ALA A 320 13.56 22.15 -10.89
C ALA A 320 13.32 22.17 -9.38
N TRP A 321 12.08 21.91 -8.92
CA TRP A 321 11.79 21.85 -7.49
C TRP A 321 12.48 20.66 -6.80
N LEU A 322 12.47 19.48 -7.43
CA LEU A 322 13.15 18.28 -6.90
C LEU A 322 14.65 18.52 -6.75
N GLU A 323 15.28 19.11 -7.75
CA GLU A 323 16.70 19.48 -7.71
C GLU A 323 16.98 20.53 -6.62
N SER A 324 16.13 21.56 -6.51
CA SER A 324 16.30 22.61 -5.49
C SER A 324 16.14 22.11 -4.05
N THR A 325 15.37 21.04 -3.85
CA THR A 325 15.17 20.39 -2.56
C THR A 325 16.11 19.20 -2.35
N ASP A 326 16.98 18.92 -3.35
CA ASP A 326 17.91 17.80 -3.39
C ASP A 326 17.19 16.46 -3.10
N LEU A 327 15.97 16.31 -3.64
CA LEU A 327 15.27 15.04 -3.68
C LEU A 327 15.79 14.21 -4.84
N ALA A 328 15.88 12.91 -4.62
CA ALA A 328 16.48 11.98 -5.55
C ALA A 328 15.57 11.62 -6.73
N GLY A 329 14.29 12.04 -6.74
CA GLY A 329 13.38 11.75 -7.84
C GLY A 329 11.90 11.69 -7.44
N ILE A 330 11.11 11.09 -8.33
CA ILE A 330 9.67 10.90 -8.18
C ILE A 330 9.30 9.42 -8.16
N ALA A 331 8.15 9.16 -7.57
CA ALA A 331 7.50 7.85 -7.61
C ALA A 331 6.02 7.97 -8.01
N LEU A 332 5.55 7.03 -8.80
CA LEU A 332 4.13 6.79 -9.01
C LEU A 332 3.82 5.43 -8.38
N VAL A 333 3.47 5.39 -7.09
CA VAL A 333 3.08 4.14 -6.40
C VAL A 333 1.61 4.17 -5.97
N GLU A 334 1.04 3.01 -5.73
CA GLU A 334 -0.38 2.77 -5.43
C GLU A 334 -1.32 3.05 -6.62
N HIS A 335 -0.80 3.07 -7.85
CA HIS A 335 -1.60 3.33 -9.06
C HIS A 335 -2.24 2.04 -9.61
N VAL A 336 -3.38 2.18 -10.28
CA VAL A 336 -4.05 1.10 -11.02
C VAL A 336 -3.94 1.40 -12.51
N LEU A 337 -3.20 0.57 -13.25
CA LEU A 337 -3.09 0.71 -14.70
C LEU A 337 -4.22 -0.04 -15.40
N THR A 338 -4.86 0.64 -16.33
CA THR A 338 -5.90 0.10 -17.22
C THR A 338 -5.52 0.43 -18.66
N PRO A 339 -6.08 -0.28 -19.66
CA PRO A 339 -5.86 0.07 -21.06
C PRO A 339 -6.17 1.55 -21.36
N ASP A 340 -7.15 2.13 -20.65
CA ASP A 340 -7.60 3.50 -20.88
C ASP A 340 -6.65 4.57 -20.32
N ASN A 341 -5.86 4.24 -19.28
CA ASN A 341 -5.02 5.22 -18.60
C ASN A 341 -3.51 5.02 -18.80
N VAL A 342 -3.06 3.84 -19.24
CA VAL A 342 -1.63 3.49 -19.29
C VAL A 342 -0.81 4.45 -20.16
N ASP A 343 -1.40 4.96 -21.24
CA ASP A 343 -0.75 5.90 -22.16
C ASP A 343 -0.43 7.24 -21.49
N LEU A 344 -1.21 7.65 -20.50
CA LEU A 344 -0.93 8.85 -19.71
C LEU A 344 0.38 8.69 -18.93
N TYR A 345 0.61 7.51 -18.36
CA TYR A 345 1.85 7.21 -17.64
C TYR A 345 3.05 7.20 -18.58
N VAL A 346 2.91 6.63 -19.79
CA VAL A 346 3.97 6.64 -20.81
C VAL A 346 4.34 8.07 -21.21
N LYS A 347 3.34 8.91 -21.47
CA LYS A 347 3.58 10.31 -21.85
C LYS A 347 4.24 11.07 -20.71
N PHE A 348 3.77 10.89 -19.48
CA PHE A 348 4.36 11.50 -18.30
C PHE A 348 5.81 11.06 -18.07
N SER A 349 6.11 9.75 -18.14
CA SER A 349 7.49 9.25 -17.99
C SER A 349 8.40 9.73 -19.09
N SER A 350 7.89 9.83 -20.33
CA SER A 350 8.64 10.38 -21.45
C SER A 350 8.95 11.87 -21.24
N ALA A 351 7.97 12.67 -20.85
CA ALA A 351 8.14 14.10 -20.55
C ALA A 351 9.13 14.30 -19.38
N PHE A 352 9.03 13.49 -18.33
CA PHE A 352 9.95 13.54 -17.19
C PHE A 352 11.40 13.27 -17.62
N ARG A 353 11.61 12.24 -18.45
CA ARG A 353 12.95 11.88 -18.95
C ARG A 353 13.53 12.87 -19.95
N GLU A 354 12.69 13.50 -20.77
CA GLU A 354 13.15 14.53 -21.71
C GLU A 354 13.68 15.77 -20.97
N VAL A 355 13.02 16.13 -19.87
CA VAL A 355 13.35 17.31 -19.08
C VAL A 355 14.48 17.07 -18.09
N GLN A 356 14.58 15.85 -17.56
CA GLN A 356 15.59 15.48 -16.59
C GLN A 356 17.00 15.54 -17.21
N GLN A 357 17.85 16.45 -16.72
CA GLN A 357 19.27 16.53 -17.10
C GLN A 357 20.21 15.81 -16.13
N GLY A 358 19.70 15.37 -14.98
CA GLY A 358 20.49 14.85 -13.86
C GLY A 358 20.23 13.39 -13.49
N SER A 359 20.55 13.05 -12.24
CA SER A 359 20.46 11.70 -11.67
C SER A 359 19.14 11.39 -10.96
N LEU A 360 18.08 12.15 -11.28
CA LEU A 360 16.74 11.91 -10.71
C LEU A 360 16.23 10.52 -11.08
N GLU A 361 15.62 9.85 -10.12
CA GLU A 361 15.05 8.52 -10.31
C GLU A 361 13.56 8.60 -10.57
N PHE A 362 13.08 7.67 -11.39
CA PHE A 362 11.66 7.43 -11.60
C PHE A 362 11.33 6.02 -11.10
N VAL A 363 10.49 5.93 -10.05
CA VAL A 363 9.89 4.69 -9.59
C VAL A 363 8.44 4.57 -10.09
N LEU A 364 8.07 3.46 -10.71
CA LEU A 364 6.68 3.15 -11.06
C LEU A 364 6.21 1.91 -10.32
N GLY A 365 5.29 2.08 -9.38
CA GLY A 365 4.52 1.03 -8.72
C GLY A 365 3.08 0.99 -9.20
N PHE A 366 2.62 -0.18 -9.62
CA PHE A 366 1.26 -0.34 -10.10
C PHE A 366 0.66 -1.72 -9.85
N SER A 367 -0.66 -1.78 -9.83
CA SER A 367 -1.42 -3.02 -10.03
C SER A 367 -2.23 -2.94 -11.31
N SER A 368 -2.53 -4.08 -11.93
CA SER A 368 -3.49 -4.12 -13.03
C SER A 368 -4.12 -5.51 -13.13
N PRO A 369 -5.44 -5.61 -13.35
CA PRO A 369 -6.07 -6.86 -13.76
C PRO A 369 -5.89 -7.14 -15.27
N TYR A 370 -5.40 -6.17 -16.04
CA TYR A 370 -5.28 -6.20 -17.51
C TYR A 370 -3.84 -6.41 -17.99
N LEU A 371 -3.05 -7.20 -17.26
CA LEU A 371 -1.62 -7.32 -17.56
C LEU A 371 -1.36 -7.81 -18.99
N LYS A 372 -2.16 -8.74 -19.52
CA LYS A 372 -1.94 -9.26 -20.88
C LYS A 372 -2.12 -8.16 -21.93
N GLU A 373 -3.15 -7.35 -21.76
CA GLU A 373 -3.51 -6.24 -22.63
C GLU A 373 -2.46 -5.12 -22.55
N LEU A 374 -1.91 -4.88 -21.36
CA LEU A 374 -0.92 -3.83 -21.11
C LEU A 374 0.50 -4.20 -21.52
N GLN A 375 0.79 -5.44 -21.93
CA GLN A 375 2.15 -5.92 -22.18
C GLN A 375 2.97 -5.02 -23.14
N PRO A 376 2.45 -4.57 -24.29
CA PRO A 376 3.21 -3.71 -25.20
C PRO A 376 3.57 -2.37 -24.57
N THR A 377 2.64 -1.78 -23.82
CA THR A 377 2.82 -0.46 -23.19
C THR A 377 3.74 -0.55 -21.98
N LEU A 378 3.64 -1.62 -21.19
CA LEU A 378 4.54 -1.89 -20.07
C LEU A 378 5.99 -2.01 -20.53
N LYS A 379 6.24 -2.55 -21.73
CA LYS A 379 7.59 -2.58 -22.32
C LYS A 379 8.17 -1.18 -22.51
N VAL A 380 7.35 -0.21 -22.92
CA VAL A 380 7.76 1.19 -23.09
C VAL A 380 8.06 1.82 -21.73
N LEU A 381 7.17 1.62 -20.76
CA LEU A 381 7.39 2.11 -19.38
C LEU A 381 8.67 1.52 -18.77
N TYR A 382 8.93 0.25 -19.00
CA TYR A 382 10.11 -0.46 -18.49
C TYR A 382 11.44 0.16 -18.96
N SER A 383 11.48 0.80 -20.15
CA SER A 383 12.67 1.51 -20.62
C SER A 383 12.74 2.97 -20.16
N GLN A 384 11.70 3.48 -19.50
CA GLN A 384 11.59 4.87 -19.08
C GLN A 384 11.69 5.05 -17.56
N VAL A 385 11.67 3.97 -16.78
CA VAL A 385 11.74 4.03 -15.31
C VAL A 385 13.02 3.38 -14.78
N ASP A 386 13.47 3.79 -13.59
CA ASP A 386 14.62 3.18 -12.92
C ASP A 386 14.20 1.95 -12.11
N TYR A 387 12.99 1.98 -11.56
CA TYR A 387 12.40 0.90 -10.80
C TYR A 387 10.98 0.65 -11.25
N ILE A 388 10.63 -0.61 -11.43
CA ILE A 388 9.26 -1.04 -11.69
C ILE A 388 8.83 -2.00 -10.58
N ILE A 389 7.67 -1.72 -9.99
CA ILE A 389 7.11 -2.47 -8.88
C ILE A 389 5.73 -2.95 -9.30
N MET A 390 5.53 -4.26 -9.33
CA MET A 390 4.19 -4.80 -9.46
C MET A 390 3.61 -4.99 -8.06
N GLU A 391 2.59 -4.21 -7.76
CA GLU A 391 1.96 -4.13 -6.45
C GLU A 391 0.98 -5.28 -6.29
N THR A 392 1.45 -6.32 -5.60
CA THR A 392 0.74 -7.56 -5.32
C THR A 392 0.14 -7.61 -3.91
N HIS A 393 0.30 -6.52 -3.15
CA HIS A 393 -0.27 -6.39 -1.82
C HIS A 393 -1.70 -5.83 -1.87
N VAL A 394 -2.44 -6.04 -0.79
CA VAL A 394 -3.77 -5.44 -0.61
C VAL A 394 -3.62 -3.93 -0.46
N LYS A 395 -4.16 -3.16 -1.42
CA LYS A 395 -4.13 -1.68 -1.43
C LYS A 395 -5.45 -1.06 -1.01
N GLN A 396 -6.51 -1.56 -1.63
CA GLN A 396 -7.87 -1.13 -1.44
C GLN A 396 -8.73 -2.37 -1.21
N PHE A 397 -9.80 -2.18 -0.46
CA PHE A 397 -10.65 -3.26 -0.03
C PHE A 397 -11.75 -3.47 -1.06
N PRO A 398 -12.03 -4.73 -1.44
CA PRO A 398 -13.16 -5.02 -2.31
C PRO A 398 -14.47 -4.58 -1.64
N ASP A 399 -15.47 -4.25 -2.44
CA ASP A 399 -16.80 -3.82 -1.95
C ASP A 399 -17.44 -4.84 -0.99
N ASN A 400 -17.02 -6.10 -1.09
CA ASN A 400 -17.32 -7.15 -0.12
C ASN A 400 -16.12 -7.32 0.82
N CYS A 401 -16.28 -6.98 2.09
CA CYS A 401 -15.25 -7.20 3.10
C CYS A 401 -14.92 -8.70 3.19
N ILE A 402 -13.73 -9.08 2.72
CA ILE A 402 -13.21 -10.44 2.79
C ILE A 402 -11.82 -10.38 3.43
N ALA A 403 -11.56 -11.26 4.39
CA ALA A 403 -10.28 -11.33 5.09
C ALA A 403 -9.16 -11.86 4.18
N LEU A 404 -8.19 -11.01 3.82
CA LEU A 404 -7.06 -11.34 2.94
C LEU A 404 -5.71 -11.13 3.62
N PHE A 405 -4.74 -11.94 3.21
CA PHE A 405 -3.35 -11.70 3.59
C PHE A 405 -2.83 -10.42 2.93
N PRO A 406 -2.01 -9.62 3.62
CA PRO A 406 -1.49 -8.37 3.07
C PRO A 406 -0.67 -8.59 1.81
N THR A 407 0.09 -9.69 1.72
CA THR A 407 0.85 -10.05 0.52
C THR A 407 0.94 -11.58 0.43
N ALA A 408 0.00 -12.27 -0.23
CA ALA A 408 0.13 -13.72 -0.39
C ALA A 408 1.21 -14.07 -1.42
N PHE A 409 2.19 -14.92 -1.09
CA PHE A 409 3.29 -15.22 -2.02
C PHE A 409 2.89 -16.16 -3.18
N ASN A 410 2.08 -17.18 -2.90
CA ASN A 410 1.54 -18.09 -3.91
C ASN A 410 0.02 -18.04 -3.93
N ALA A 411 -0.54 -18.53 -5.04
CA ALA A 411 -1.97 -18.75 -5.17
C ALA A 411 -2.47 -19.77 -4.14
N SER A 412 -3.60 -19.46 -3.49
CA SER A 412 -4.28 -20.44 -2.66
C SER A 412 -4.94 -21.51 -3.52
N ARG A 413 -5.05 -22.73 -2.99
CA ARG A 413 -5.92 -23.76 -3.57
C ARG A 413 -7.40 -23.47 -3.35
N ASN A 414 -7.74 -22.52 -2.47
CA ASN A 414 -9.12 -22.16 -2.19
C ASN A 414 -9.69 -21.33 -3.36
N PRO A 415 -10.75 -21.79 -4.05
CA PRO A 415 -11.33 -21.09 -5.18
C PRO A 415 -11.87 -19.70 -4.82
N LYS A 416 -12.32 -19.46 -3.57
CA LYS A 416 -12.75 -18.12 -3.14
C LYS A 416 -11.60 -17.11 -3.16
N VAL A 417 -10.38 -17.53 -2.80
CA VAL A 417 -9.17 -16.69 -2.88
C VAL A 417 -8.81 -16.42 -4.34
N LEU A 418 -8.95 -17.44 -5.21
CA LEU A 418 -8.68 -17.32 -6.64
C LEU A 418 -9.70 -16.44 -7.38
N GLN A 419 -10.94 -16.37 -6.87
CA GLN A 419 -12.01 -15.54 -7.43
C GLN A 419 -11.82 -14.05 -7.19
N LEU A 420 -10.87 -13.64 -6.36
CA LEU A 420 -10.41 -12.26 -6.31
C LEU A 420 -9.57 -12.03 -7.57
N LYS A 421 -10.28 -11.84 -8.70
CA LYS A 421 -9.79 -11.83 -10.09
C LYS A 421 -8.60 -10.88 -10.32
N ASN A 422 -8.30 -10.01 -9.37
CA ASN A 422 -7.31 -8.95 -9.50
C ASN A 422 -6.07 -9.17 -8.61
N ASN A 423 -6.02 -10.24 -7.80
CA ASN A 423 -4.88 -10.51 -6.94
C ASN A 423 -3.80 -11.26 -7.69
N LEU A 424 -2.83 -10.51 -8.21
CA LEU A 424 -1.60 -11.07 -8.70
C LEU A 424 -0.68 -11.41 -7.53
N PHE A 425 -0.08 -12.60 -7.55
CA PHE A 425 0.86 -13.04 -6.52
C PHE A 425 2.30 -12.59 -6.88
N PRO A 426 3.18 -12.27 -5.91
CA PRO A 426 4.56 -11.84 -6.15
C PRO A 426 5.32 -12.75 -7.12
N ARG A 427 5.16 -14.07 -7.02
CA ARG A 427 5.81 -15.03 -7.93
C ARG A 427 5.35 -14.85 -9.38
N SER A 428 4.04 -14.74 -9.60
CA SER A 428 3.47 -14.54 -10.94
C SER A 428 3.81 -13.16 -11.50
N ALA A 429 3.90 -12.15 -10.62
CA ALA A 429 4.30 -10.80 -10.94
C ALA A 429 5.73 -10.73 -11.49
N LEU A 430 6.67 -11.37 -10.78
CA LEU A 430 8.07 -11.47 -11.22
C LEU A 430 8.16 -12.17 -12.56
N GLN A 431 7.55 -13.35 -12.69
CA GLN A 431 7.56 -14.10 -13.94
C GLN A 431 6.98 -13.30 -15.11
N TYR A 432 5.95 -12.50 -14.85
CA TYR A 432 5.34 -11.64 -15.86
C TYR A 432 6.30 -10.51 -16.29
N ILE A 433 6.89 -9.78 -15.34
CA ILE A 433 7.80 -8.67 -15.67
C ILE A 433 9.08 -9.18 -16.34
N GLU A 434 9.65 -10.29 -15.87
CA GLU A 434 10.86 -10.88 -16.46
C GLU A 434 10.61 -11.44 -17.87
N ALA A 435 9.37 -11.82 -18.18
CA ALA A 435 8.97 -12.21 -19.52
C ALA A 435 8.77 -11.02 -20.46
N LEU A 436 8.78 -9.77 -19.96
CA LEU A 436 8.81 -8.61 -20.84
C LEU A 436 10.13 -8.65 -21.62
N PRO A 437 10.08 -8.64 -22.96
CA PRO A 437 11.29 -8.72 -23.76
C PRO A 437 12.20 -7.57 -23.35
N ALA A 438 13.44 -7.91 -22.98
CA ALA A 438 14.46 -6.92 -22.65
C ALA A 438 14.40 -5.83 -23.72
N PRO A 439 14.21 -4.55 -23.36
CA PRO A 439 14.39 -3.49 -24.33
C PRO A 439 15.82 -3.63 -24.89
N GLY A 440 16.11 -3.02 -26.04
CA GLY A 440 17.43 -3.15 -26.68
C GLY A 440 18.60 -2.81 -25.72
N PRO A 441 19.86 -2.92 -26.18
CA PRO A 441 21.03 -2.60 -25.36
C PRO A 441 20.84 -1.23 -24.66
N GLY A 442 20.67 -1.24 -23.33
CA GLY A 442 20.24 -0.06 -22.58
C GLY A 442 20.01 -0.33 -21.08
N LYS A 443 19.80 0.75 -20.32
CA LYS A 443 19.50 0.69 -18.89
C LYS A 443 18.10 0.08 -18.71
N HIS A 444 18.03 -1.05 -18.01
CA HIS A 444 16.77 -1.71 -17.66
C HIS A 444 16.29 -1.23 -16.29
N ALA A 445 14.97 -1.04 -16.16
CA ALA A 445 14.36 -0.85 -14.85
C ALA A 445 14.69 -2.05 -13.94
N LYS A 446 14.99 -1.79 -12.67
CA LYS A 446 15.09 -2.85 -11.67
C LYS A 446 13.68 -3.28 -11.26
N THR A 447 13.41 -4.57 -11.34
CA THR A 447 12.10 -5.13 -10.97
C THR A 447 12.07 -5.46 -9.49
N CYS A 448 11.13 -4.88 -8.75
CA CYS A 448 10.96 -5.16 -7.33
C CYS A 448 9.70 -5.97 -7.03
N ILE A 449 9.80 -6.89 -6.06
CA ILE A 449 8.61 -7.40 -5.38
C ILE A 449 8.05 -6.34 -4.44
N SER A 450 6.74 -6.39 -4.24
CA SER A 450 6.04 -5.53 -3.28
C SER A 450 5.65 -6.35 -2.04
N VAL A 451 5.91 -5.79 -0.85
CA VAL A 451 5.49 -6.37 0.43
C VAL A 451 4.91 -5.28 1.31
N LEU A 452 3.77 -5.58 1.94
CA LEU A 452 3.09 -4.66 2.83
C LEU A 452 3.50 -4.89 4.29
N MET A 453 3.91 -3.81 4.95
CA MET A 453 4.33 -3.84 6.36
C MET A 453 3.17 -3.60 7.33
N GLY A 454 2.01 -3.15 6.87
CA GLY A 454 0.83 -3.01 7.74
C GLY A 454 0.31 -4.35 8.26
N VAL A 455 -0.34 -4.32 9.43
CA VAL A 455 -1.19 -5.42 9.91
C VAL A 455 -2.60 -5.15 9.42
N LEU A 456 -3.22 -6.12 8.75
CA LEU A 456 -4.64 -6.05 8.39
C LEU A 456 -5.47 -6.65 9.52
N MET A 457 -6.25 -5.81 10.19
CA MET A 457 -7.22 -6.24 11.19
C MET A 457 -8.60 -6.32 10.54
N TYR A 458 -9.27 -7.45 10.67
CA TYR A 458 -10.63 -7.67 10.21
C TYR A 458 -11.55 -7.90 11.41
N ILE A 459 -12.71 -7.27 11.41
CA ILE A 459 -13.81 -7.60 12.33
C ILE A 459 -14.61 -8.73 11.71
N VAL A 460 -14.70 -9.86 12.40
CA VAL A 460 -15.34 -11.08 11.90
C VAL A 460 -16.52 -11.48 12.80
N PRO A 461 -17.58 -12.09 12.26
CA PRO A 461 -18.72 -12.53 13.07
C PRO A 461 -18.29 -13.54 14.13
N LYS A 462 -18.80 -13.38 15.35
CA LYS A 462 -18.51 -14.27 16.48
C LYS A 462 -18.99 -15.70 16.20
N GLY A 463 -18.25 -16.68 16.71
CA GLY A 463 -18.62 -18.10 16.63
C GLY A 463 -18.26 -18.77 15.29
N LEU A 464 -17.65 -18.05 14.36
CA LEU A 464 -17.09 -18.62 13.14
C LEU A 464 -15.62 -18.99 13.32
N ILE A 465 -15.17 -20.00 12.59
CA ILE A 465 -13.75 -20.37 12.54
C ILE A 465 -13.02 -19.29 11.75
N HIS A 466 -12.15 -18.54 12.44
CA HIS A 466 -11.35 -17.48 11.82
C HIS A 466 -10.39 -18.07 10.79
N ALA A 467 -10.67 -17.83 9.52
CA ALA A 467 -9.90 -18.36 8.40
C ALA A 467 -9.76 -17.31 7.29
N PRO A 468 -8.67 -17.38 6.50
CA PRO A 468 -8.53 -16.55 5.30
C PRO A 468 -9.71 -16.73 4.36
N SER A 469 -10.08 -15.66 3.68
CA SER A 469 -11.23 -15.57 2.76
C SER A 469 -12.60 -15.75 3.39
N GLN A 470 -12.69 -15.55 4.70
CA GLN A 470 -13.97 -15.39 5.38
C GLN A 470 -14.49 -13.96 5.16
N ASP A 471 -15.81 -13.83 5.08
CA ASP A 471 -16.48 -12.52 5.08
C ASP A 471 -16.20 -11.80 6.41
N CYS A 472 -15.95 -10.51 6.32
CA CYS A 472 -15.78 -9.63 7.46
C CYS A 472 -16.90 -8.58 7.52
N ILE A 473 -17.06 -7.99 8.69
CA ILE A 473 -17.97 -6.88 8.96
C ILE A 473 -17.27 -5.57 8.61
N ASP A 474 -16.00 -5.47 8.99
CA ASP A 474 -15.19 -4.27 8.86
C ASP A 474 -13.71 -4.64 8.83
N PHE A 475 -12.85 -3.69 8.50
CA PHE A 475 -11.41 -3.85 8.56
C PHE A 475 -10.72 -2.53 8.95
N SER A 476 -9.50 -2.63 9.44
CA SER A 476 -8.61 -1.48 9.61
C SER A 476 -7.15 -1.87 9.49
N TRP A 477 -6.30 -0.86 9.37
CA TRP A 477 -4.86 -0.99 9.45
C TRP A 477 -4.40 -0.85 10.89
N CYS A 478 -3.45 -1.69 11.32
CA CYS A 478 -2.79 -1.58 12.62
C CYS A 478 -1.28 -1.69 12.48
N THR A 479 -0.56 -1.34 13.54
CA THR A 479 0.90 -1.43 13.58
C THR A 479 1.34 -2.84 13.97
N TYR A 480 2.54 -3.25 13.58
CA TYR A 480 3.07 -4.55 13.99
C TYR A 480 3.37 -4.62 15.49
N SER A 481 3.67 -3.48 16.13
CA SER A 481 3.78 -3.37 17.58
C SER A 481 2.53 -3.82 18.34
N ASP A 482 1.35 -3.76 17.71
CA ASP A 482 0.09 -4.14 18.34
C ASP A 482 -0.09 -5.66 18.46
N VAL A 483 0.60 -6.45 17.62
CA VAL A 483 0.39 -7.92 17.51
C VAL A 483 1.62 -8.75 17.91
N CYS A 484 2.82 -8.19 17.77
CA CYS A 484 4.08 -8.93 17.91
C CYS A 484 4.34 -9.55 19.29
N GLN A 485 3.69 -9.05 20.35
CA GLN A 485 3.90 -9.52 21.73
C GLN A 485 3.32 -10.92 21.97
N SER A 486 2.39 -11.38 21.11
CA SER A 486 1.68 -12.65 21.27
C SER A 486 2.09 -13.71 20.25
N LYS A 487 3.40 -13.85 19.95
CA LYS A 487 3.90 -14.78 18.91
C LYS A 487 3.42 -16.22 19.07
N SER A 488 3.20 -16.69 20.29
CA SER A 488 2.68 -18.05 20.57
C SER A 488 1.27 -18.30 20.03
N LYS A 489 0.52 -17.24 19.71
CA LYS A 489 -0.83 -17.32 19.13
C LYS A 489 -0.82 -17.25 17.60
N PHE A 490 0.35 -17.14 16.98
CA PHE A 490 0.44 -16.99 15.53
C PHE A 490 0.19 -18.32 14.86
N LYS A 491 -0.70 -18.32 13.87
CA LYS A 491 -0.93 -19.44 12.98
C LYS A 491 -0.32 -19.13 11.63
N TYR A 492 0.66 -19.94 11.22
CA TYR A 492 1.38 -19.80 9.96
C TYR A 492 0.62 -20.44 8.79
N TYR A 493 0.65 -19.77 7.63
CA TYR A 493 0.06 -20.24 6.38
C TYR A 493 1.14 -20.30 5.29
N GLU A 494 1.65 -21.50 5.03
CA GLU A 494 2.78 -21.75 4.12
C GLU A 494 2.56 -21.22 2.70
N TRP A 495 1.36 -21.44 2.13
CA TRP A 495 1.08 -20.99 0.76
C TRP A 495 1.14 -19.46 0.61
N ALA A 496 0.71 -18.74 1.65
CA ALA A 496 0.72 -17.28 1.68
C ALA A 496 2.08 -16.72 2.12
N GLU A 497 2.91 -17.55 2.79
CA GLU A 497 4.05 -17.11 3.58
C GLU A 497 3.62 -15.98 4.51
N ALA A 498 2.60 -16.21 5.34
CA ALA A 498 2.05 -15.18 6.21
C ALA A 498 1.54 -15.79 7.51
N VAL A 499 1.27 -14.94 8.50
CA VAL A 499 0.74 -15.34 9.79
C VAL A 499 -0.62 -14.72 10.03
N THR A 500 -1.40 -15.41 10.86
CA THR A 500 -2.64 -14.87 11.42
C THR A 500 -2.60 -14.94 12.93
N GLN A 501 -3.24 -13.98 13.57
CA GLN A 501 -3.62 -14.05 14.98
C GLN A 501 -5.11 -13.76 15.04
N SER A 502 -5.85 -14.39 15.93
CA SER A 502 -7.26 -14.06 16.08
C SER A 502 -7.70 -14.13 17.53
N ASP A 503 -8.71 -13.34 17.88
CA ASP A 503 -9.42 -13.37 19.16
C ASP A 503 -10.90 -13.72 18.94
N GLN A 504 -11.85 -13.23 19.75
CA GLN A 504 -13.27 -13.57 19.62
C GLN A 504 -13.97 -12.94 18.40
N SER A 505 -13.54 -11.77 17.96
CA SER A 505 -14.20 -11.03 16.87
C SER A 505 -13.23 -10.29 15.96
N ARG A 506 -11.92 -10.49 16.15
CA ARG A 506 -10.88 -9.86 15.37
C ARG A 506 -9.95 -10.92 14.79
N MET A 507 -9.61 -10.73 13.52
CA MET A 507 -8.62 -11.50 12.82
C MET A 507 -7.54 -10.56 12.30
N TYR A 508 -6.31 -10.78 12.72
CA TYR A 508 -5.13 -10.04 12.30
C TYR A 508 -4.38 -10.89 11.27
N MET A 509 -4.07 -10.32 10.11
CA MET A 509 -3.32 -10.97 9.04
C MET A 509 -2.12 -10.10 8.70
N PHE A 510 -0.92 -10.68 8.80
CA PHE A 510 0.32 -9.93 8.65
C PHE A 510 1.49 -10.83 8.27
N ASP A 511 2.61 -10.19 7.95
CA ASP A 511 3.91 -10.83 7.83
C ASP A 511 4.72 -10.57 9.09
N ASP A 512 5.31 -11.62 9.66
CA ASP A 512 6.33 -11.54 10.70
C ASP A 512 7.75 -11.55 10.07
N GLU A 513 8.79 -11.61 10.90
CA GLU A 513 10.18 -11.57 10.42
C GLU A 513 10.55 -12.81 9.62
N THR A 514 10.03 -13.98 10.00
CA THR A 514 10.33 -15.25 9.34
C THR A 514 9.70 -15.29 7.95
N THR A 515 8.41 -14.98 7.90
CA THR A 515 7.59 -15.04 6.69
C THR A 515 8.04 -14.02 5.65
N ILE A 516 8.36 -12.78 6.07
CA ILE A 516 8.87 -11.77 5.13
C ILE A 516 10.24 -12.16 4.56
N VAL A 517 11.12 -12.72 5.37
CA VAL A 517 12.44 -13.20 4.92
C VAL A 517 12.28 -14.35 3.93
N ASN A 518 11.33 -15.27 4.16
CA ASN A 518 11.05 -16.36 3.23
C ASN A 518 10.57 -15.82 1.87
N LYS A 519 9.68 -14.81 1.84
CA LYS A 519 9.25 -14.17 0.57
C LYS A 519 10.41 -13.57 -0.17
N VAL A 520 11.29 -12.83 0.52
CA VAL A 520 12.47 -12.22 -0.09
C VAL A 520 13.40 -13.29 -0.67
N ARG A 521 13.68 -14.36 0.08
CA ARG A 521 14.52 -15.47 -0.40
C ARG A 521 13.91 -16.17 -1.61
N LYS A 522 12.61 -16.45 -1.59
CA LYS A 522 11.90 -17.07 -2.73
C LYS A 522 11.91 -16.17 -3.96
N ALA A 523 11.72 -14.86 -3.77
CA ALA A 523 11.81 -13.88 -4.84
C ALA A 523 13.21 -13.79 -5.44
N LYS A 524 14.27 -13.68 -4.61
CA LYS A 524 15.67 -13.69 -5.07
C LYS A 524 16.04 -15.00 -5.77
N HIS A 525 15.53 -16.13 -5.29
CA HIS A 525 15.76 -17.41 -5.95
C HIS A 525 15.10 -17.48 -7.33
N ALA A 526 13.90 -16.92 -7.49
CA ALA A 526 13.23 -16.82 -8.79
C ALA A 526 13.90 -15.80 -9.71
N SER A 527 14.37 -14.69 -9.16
CA SER A 527 14.95 -13.54 -9.85
C SER A 527 16.13 -12.97 -9.05
N PRO A 528 17.38 -13.39 -9.31
CA PRO A 528 18.54 -12.98 -8.51
C PRO A 528 18.78 -11.46 -8.44
N ASN A 529 18.32 -10.72 -9.44
CA ASN A 529 18.47 -9.27 -9.55
C ASN A 529 17.24 -8.50 -9.05
N THR A 530 16.23 -9.17 -8.48
CA THR A 530 15.04 -8.48 -7.98
C THR A 530 15.35 -7.60 -6.77
N CYS A 531 14.77 -6.41 -6.74
CA CYS A 531 14.74 -5.57 -5.55
C CYS A 531 13.52 -5.87 -4.68
N VAL A 532 13.46 -5.23 -3.52
CA VAL A 532 12.30 -5.32 -2.62
C VAL A 532 11.75 -3.92 -2.38
N SER A 533 10.43 -3.77 -2.49
CA SER A 533 9.70 -2.56 -2.15
C SER A 533 8.74 -2.85 -1.00
N LEU A 534 8.93 -2.14 0.11
CA LEU A 534 8.15 -2.26 1.32
C LEU A 534 7.15 -1.11 1.42
N TYR A 535 5.88 -1.44 1.62
CA TYR A 535 4.79 -0.47 1.70
C TYR A 535 4.35 -0.24 3.14
N ARG A 536 4.02 1.03 3.44
CA ARG A 536 3.57 1.47 4.77
C ARG A 536 4.58 1.08 5.88
N THR A 537 5.86 1.33 5.63
CA THR A 537 6.95 0.98 6.56
C THR A 537 6.86 1.68 7.93
N ASP A 538 6.12 2.79 7.98
CA ASP A 538 5.72 3.50 9.20
C ASP A 538 4.74 2.70 10.10
N LEU A 539 4.14 1.63 9.58
CA LEU A 539 3.31 0.67 10.34
C LEU A 539 4.10 -0.56 10.82
N ASP A 540 5.42 -0.62 10.58
CA ASP A 540 6.27 -1.58 11.29
C ASP A 540 6.47 -1.15 12.75
N ASP A 541 7.15 -1.98 13.55
CA ASP A 541 7.51 -1.62 14.93
C ASP A 541 8.63 -0.57 14.98
N PHE A 542 8.34 0.66 14.56
CA PHE A 542 9.30 1.77 14.58
C PHE A 542 9.76 2.13 16.01
N SER A 543 8.98 1.75 17.03
CA SER A 543 9.28 1.99 18.44
C SER A 543 10.23 0.96 19.07
N GLY A 544 10.41 -0.20 18.44
CA GLY A 544 11.15 -1.32 18.99
C GLY A 544 10.46 -2.03 20.15
N THR A 545 9.13 -1.90 20.28
CA THR A 545 8.31 -2.55 21.31
C THR A 545 8.46 -4.07 21.28
N CYS A 546 8.63 -4.67 20.11
CA CYS A 546 8.64 -6.10 19.87
C CYS A 546 10.00 -6.77 20.12
N ASN A 547 11.10 -6.00 20.14
CA ASN A 547 12.45 -6.55 20.19
C ASN A 547 13.41 -5.69 21.01
N ASN A 548 13.08 -5.51 22.30
CA ASN A 548 13.94 -4.86 23.29
C ASN A 548 14.49 -3.50 22.82
N GLY A 549 13.64 -2.68 22.21
CA GLY A 549 13.98 -1.34 21.73
C GLY A 549 14.62 -1.28 20.33
N SER A 550 14.78 -2.41 19.62
CA SER A 550 15.28 -2.40 18.24
C SER A 550 14.16 -2.04 17.25
N PRO A 551 14.21 -0.88 16.58
CA PRO A 551 13.12 -0.42 15.72
C PRO A 551 13.10 -1.13 14.36
N PHE A 552 11.94 -1.08 13.69
CA PHE A 552 11.66 -1.64 12.36
C PHE A 552 12.11 -3.09 12.19
N LEU A 553 11.65 -3.94 13.12
CA LEU A 553 12.09 -5.32 13.25
C LEU A 553 12.01 -6.11 11.93
N ARG A 554 10.95 -5.93 11.14
CA ARG A 554 10.75 -6.63 9.88
C ARG A 554 11.49 -5.96 8.73
N VAL A 555 11.55 -4.62 8.66
CA VAL A 555 12.38 -3.92 7.66
C VAL A 555 13.86 -4.34 7.82
N ALA A 556 14.36 -4.40 9.05
CA ALA A 556 15.72 -4.86 9.34
C ALA A 556 15.93 -6.32 8.91
N ALA A 557 14.94 -7.19 9.10
CA ALA A 557 14.98 -8.58 8.63
C ALA A 557 15.06 -8.68 7.11
N VAL A 558 14.26 -7.88 6.39
CA VAL A 558 14.33 -7.77 4.93
C VAL A 558 15.69 -7.31 4.49
N ARG A 559 16.24 -6.23 5.08
CA ARG A 559 17.57 -5.73 4.70
C ARG A 559 18.64 -6.81 4.81
N ARG A 560 18.63 -7.61 5.89
CA ARG A 560 19.56 -8.75 6.03
C ARG A 560 19.36 -9.80 4.94
N ALA A 561 18.12 -10.17 4.64
CA ALA A 561 17.80 -11.18 3.63
C ALA A 561 18.12 -10.71 2.19
N VAL A 562 18.03 -9.41 1.95
CA VAL A 562 18.39 -8.79 0.67
C VAL A 562 19.91 -8.81 0.46
N LEU A 563 20.70 -8.66 1.54
CA LEU A 563 22.16 -8.69 1.50
C LEU A 563 22.80 -10.08 1.58
N SER A 564 22.06 -11.09 2.04
CA SER A 564 22.46 -12.51 1.99
C SER A 564 22.22 -13.11 0.61
#